data_AF-A0A7V7N0L8-F1
#
_entry.id   AF-A0A7V7N0L8-F1
#
_cell.length_a   1.000
_cell.length_b   1.000
_cell.length_c   1.000
_cell.angle_alpha   90.00
_cell.angle_beta   90.00
_cell.angle_gamma   90.00
#
_symmetry.space_group_name_H-M   'P 1'
#
loop_
_entity.id
_entity.type
_entity.pdbx_description
1 polymer ?
#
loop_
_entity_poly.entity_id
_entity_poly.type
_entity_poly.pdbx_seq_one_letter_code
_entity_poly.pdbx_strand_id
1 'polypeptide(L)'
;MDNHTKEHLKESPWVVTLPLILLAIPSIFIGWMTIEPMLFGGFMDDAIVVNAGNDVVKELGLYHFDSPAGFTIHGIMATPFFLALLGFAVATWVYLKKPGLSTKIKKRMAPLHRVLINKYGFDDFNQKYIVGGTIKLGEALWKWSDSRFIDGLIVNGSAKFINGVSKLMRPFQSGYVFHYALVMVVGVIVFISFYLF
;
A
#
# COMPACT_ATOMS: atom_id res chain seq x y z
N MET A 1 -2.81 22.03 34.88
CA MET A 1 -4.11 21.45 34.51
C MET A 1 -5.17 22.18 35.30
N ASP A 2 -6.11 22.80 34.60
CA ASP A 2 -7.26 23.49 35.20
C ASP A 2 -8.23 22.45 35.81
N ASN A 3 -8.98 22.83 36.84
CA ASN A 3 -9.96 21.95 37.50
C ASN A 3 -11.05 21.48 36.53
N HIS A 4 -11.45 22.34 35.58
CA HIS A 4 -12.41 22.00 34.54
C HIS A 4 -11.92 20.87 33.61
N THR A 5 -10.60 20.72 33.42
CA THR A 5 -10.03 19.62 32.62
C THR A 5 -10.07 18.28 33.36
N LYS A 6 -10.00 18.31 34.69
CA LYS A 6 -10.04 17.09 35.51
C LYS A 6 -11.44 16.48 35.58
N GLU A 7 -12.47 17.31 35.55
CA GLU A 7 -13.88 16.87 35.59
C GLU A 7 -14.33 16.11 34.34
N HIS A 8 -13.62 16.29 33.22
CA HIS A 8 -13.87 15.56 31.97
C HIS A 8 -13.02 14.28 31.81
N LEU A 9 -12.14 13.95 32.75
CA LEU A 9 -11.44 12.66 32.77
C LEU A 9 -12.43 11.59 33.22
N LYS A 10 -13.07 10.93 32.24
CA LYS A 10 -13.93 9.78 32.47
C LYS A 10 -13.28 8.55 31.88
N GLU A 11 -13.46 7.43 32.58
CA GLU A 11 -13.14 6.11 32.04
C GLU A 11 -13.90 5.88 30.74
N SER A 12 -13.28 5.11 29.84
CA SER A 12 -13.94 4.77 28.59
C SER A 12 -15.22 3.95 28.85
N PRO A 13 -16.25 4.05 27.97
CA PRO A 13 -17.48 3.29 28.14
C PRO A 13 -17.24 1.78 28.21
N TRP A 14 -18.20 1.06 28.81
CA TRP A 14 -18.14 -0.41 28.97
C TRP A 14 -17.89 -1.20 27.68
N VAL A 15 -18.33 -0.66 26.54
CA VAL A 15 -18.10 -1.25 25.21
C VAL A 15 -16.62 -1.28 24.83
N VAL A 16 -15.77 -0.43 25.43
CA VAL A 16 -14.32 -0.38 25.21
C VAL A 16 -13.56 -1.08 26.32
N THR A 17 -13.91 -0.84 27.59
CA THR A 17 -13.19 -1.43 28.73
C THR A 17 -13.34 -2.95 28.80
N LEU A 18 -14.53 -3.48 28.52
CA LEU A 18 -14.78 -4.91 28.61
C LEU A 18 -13.92 -5.73 27.63
N PRO A 19 -13.86 -5.40 26.32
CA PRO A 19 -12.92 -6.07 25.40
C PRO A 19 -11.46 -5.96 25.83
N LEU A 20 -11.01 -4.80 26.32
CA LEU A 20 -9.63 -4.62 26.77
C LEU A 20 -9.29 -5.52 27.97
N ILE A 21 -10.20 -5.64 28.94
CA ILE A 21 -10.05 -6.56 30.08
C ILE A 21 -10.05 -8.01 29.61
N LEU A 22 -10.97 -8.38 28.72
CA LEU A 22 -11.05 -9.73 28.15
C LEU A 22 -9.81 -10.11 27.34
N LEU A 23 -9.10 -9.14 26.74
CA LEU A 23 -7.81 -9.38 26.08
C LEU A 23 -6.64 -9.43 27.07
N ALA A 24 -6.70 -8.68 28.17
CA ALA A 24 -5.65 -8.67 29.19
C ALA A 24 -5.55 -10.01 29.94
N ILE A 25 -6.69 -10.64 30.26
CA ILE A 25 -6.74 -11.94 30.96
C ILE A 25 -5.92 -13.03 30.24
N PRO A 26 -6.19 -13.39 28.97
CA PRO A 26 -5.42 -14.40 28.26
C PRO A 26 -3.98 -13.96 28.04
N SER A 27 -3.70 -12.67 27.88
CA SER A 27 -2.32 -12.17 27.72
C SER A 27 -1.41 -12.52 28.91
N ILE A 28 -1.97 -12.68 30.12
CA ILE A 28 -1.21 -13.08 31.31
C ILE A 28 -0.87 -14.59 31.29
N PHE A 29 -1.78 -15.43 30.80
CA PHE A 29 -1.67 -16.89 30.94
C PHE A 29 -1.20 -17.62 29.68
N ILE A 30 -1.48 -17.07 28.50
CA ILE A 30 -1.32 -17.78 27.22
C ILE A 30 0.13 -18.17 26.95
N GLY A 31 1.08 -17.31 27.34
CA GLY A 31 2.51 -17.62 27.19
C GLY A 31 2.92 -18.83 28.02
N TRP A 32 2.46 -18.92 29.27
CA TRP A 32 2.76 -20.07 30.13
C TRP A 32 2.13 -21.36 29.62
N MET A 33 0.89 -21.30 29.15
CA MET A 33 0.16 -22.48 28.67
C MET A 33 0.65 -23.00 27.32
N THR A 34 1.11 -22.10 26.44
CA THR A 34 1.38 -22.47 25.05
C THR A 34 2.86 -22.61 24.71
N ILE A 35 3.80 -22.14 25.55
CA ILE A 35 5.24 -22.16 25.23
C ILE A 35 5.75 -23.56 24.84
N GLU A 36 5.36 -24.59 25.58
CA GLU A 36 5.82 -25.96 25.34
C GLU A 36 5.17 -26.60 24.10
N PRO A 37 3.83 -26.68 23.97
CA PRO A 37 3.22 -27.27 22.77
C PRO A 37 3.52 -26.47 21.50
N MET A 38 3.73 -25.15 21.60
CA MET A 38 4.04 -24.31 20.45
C MET A 38 5.48 -24.47 19.95
N LEU A 39 6.46 -24.49 20.86
CA LEU A 39 7.88 -24.52 20.48
C LEU A 39 8.45 -25.95 20.36
N PHE A 40 7.95 -26.89 21.17
CA PHE A 40 8.52 -28.24 21.29
C PHE A 40 7.50 -29.35 20.99
N GLY A 41 6.20 -29.01 20.88
CA GLY A 41 5.12 -29.96 20.60
C GLY A 41 4.80 -30.18 19.12
N GLY A 42 5.67 -29.75 18.21
CA GLY A 42 5.51 -29.96 16.77
C GLY A 42 4.56 -28.97 16.07
N PHE A 43 3.99 -27.99 16.78
CA PHE A 43 3.08 -27.00 16.19
C PHE A 43 3.76 -26.12 15.12
N MET A 44 5.06 -25.86 15.26
CA MET A 44 5.85 -24.99 14.38
C MET A 44 6.73 -25.75 13.38
N ASP A 45 6.70 -27.09 13.36
CA ASP A 45 7.64 -27.90 12.56
C ASP A 45 7.48 -27.64 11.05
N ASP A 46 6.24 -27.43 10.58
CA ASP A 46 5.94 -27.15 9.16
C ASP A 46 6.00 -25.66 8.81
N ALA A 47 6.25 -24.78 9.78
CA ALA A 47 6.18 -23.34 9.55
C ALA A 47 7.39 -22.81 8.77
N ILE A 48 8.58 -23.39 8.99
CA ILE A 48 9.84 -22.92 8.40
C ILE A 48 10.75 -24.13 8.16
N VAL A 49 11.34 -24.20 6.97
CA VAL A 49 12.40 -25.19 6.69
C VAL A 49 13.70 -24.74 7.35
N VAL A 50 14.09 -25.41 8.44
CA VAL A 50 15.33 -25.13 9.17
C VAL A 50 16.41 -26.10 8.71
N ASN A 51 17.59 -25.57 8.38
CA ASN A 51 18.75 -26.42 8.11
C ASN A 51 19.19 -27.11 9.40
N ALA A 52 19.46 -28.42 9.34
CA ALA A 52 19.76 -29.24 10.53
C ALA A 52 20.97 -28.74 11.35
N GLY A 53 21.91 -28.02 10.74
CA GLY A 53 23.05 -27.42 11.44
C GLY A 53 22.76 -26.11 12.18
N ASN A 54 21.59 -25.51 11.99
CA ASN A 54 21.20 -24.22 12.55
C ASN A 54 19.89 -24.31 13.36
N ASP A 55 19.58 -25.50 13.89
CA ASP A 55 18.35 -25.71 14.64
C ASP A 55 18.49 -25.26 16.10
N VAL A 56 18.44 -23.93 16.27
CA VAL A 56 18.58 -23.26 17.57
C VAL A 56 17.41 -23.59 18.50
N VAL A 57 16.21 -23.85 17.96
CA VAL A 57 15.03 -24.18 18.76
C VAL A 57 15.17 -25.55 19.39
N LYS A 58 15.66 -26.54 18.63
CA LYS A 58 15.98 -27.86 19.16
C LYS A 58 17.08 -27.81 20.21
N GLU A 59 18.15 -27.04 19.99
CA GLU A 59 19.21 -26.86 20.98
C GLU A 59 18.67 -26.21 22.28
N LEU A 60 17.81 -25.19 22.15
CA LEU A 60 17.14 -24.55 23.26
C LEU A 60 16.27 -25.55 24.05
N GLY A 61 15.51 -26.39 23.34
CA GLY A 61 14.67 -27.42 23.94
C GLY A 61 15.46 -28.51 24.69
N LEU A 62 16.69 -28.80 24.24
CA LEU A 62 17.53 -29.85 24.83
C LEU A 62 18.37 -29.37 26.03
N TYR A 63 18.83 -28.12 26.03
CA TYR A 63 19.83 -27.66 27.00
C TYR A 63 19.38 -26.48 27.87
N HIS A 64 18.31 -25.79 27.50
CA HIS A 64 17.92 -24.51 28.12
C HIS A 64 16.44 -24.44 28.52
N PHE A 65 15.65 -25.47 28.23
CA PHE A 65 14.25 -25.54 28.57
C PHE A 65 13.95 -26.77 29.43
N ASP A 66 13.77 -26.55 30.74
CA ASP A 66 13.36 -27.61 31.67
C ASP A 66 11.85 -27.57 31.96
N SER A 67 11.31 -26.36 32.15
CA SER A 67 9.89 -26.14 32.42
C SER A 67 9.50 -24.69 32.10
N PRO A 68 8.21 -24.40 31.85
CA PRO A 68 7.72 -23.03 31.70
C PRO A 68 8.11 -22.11 32.88
N ALA A 69 8.14 -22.66 34.10
CA ALA A 69 8.55 -21.95 35.31
C ALA A 69 10.03 -21.56 35.29
N GLY A 70 10.89 -22.54 35.04
CA GLY A 70 12.34 -22.33 34.95
C GLY A 70 12.70 -21.34 33.86
N PHE A 71 12.08 -21.47 32.69
CA PHE A 71 12.28 -20.57 31.57
C PHE A 71 11.83 -19.13 31.88
N THR A 72 10.70 -18.96 32.56
CA THR A 72 10.21 -17.64 33.00
C THR A 72 11.18 -16.98 33.98
N ILE A 73 11.64 -17.72 34.99
CA ILE A 73 12.61 -17.20 35.98
C ILE A 73 13.92 -16.83 35.29
N HIS A 74 14.40 -17.70 34.39
CA HIS A 74 15.58 -17.41 33.58
C HIS A 74 15.42 -16.10 32.81
N GLY A 75 14.28 -15.91 32.14
CA GLY A 75 13.97 -14.68 31.39
C GLY A 75 13.97 -13.42 32.26
N ILE A 76 13.41 -13.47 33.48
CA ILE A 76 13.41 -12.35 34.43
C ILE A 76 14.83 -12.02 34.91
N MET A 77 15.66 -13.05 35.13
CA MET A 77 17.05 -12.87 35.55
C MET A 77 18.01 -12.56 34.39
N ALA A 78 17.55 -12.70 33.15
CA ALA A 78 18.37 -12.48 31.98
C ALA A 78 18.67 -10.99 31.77
N THR A 79 19.84 -10.70 31.20
CA THR A 79 20.28 -9.33 30.89
C THR A 79 19.27 -8.52 30.06
N PRO A 80 18.57 -9.09 29.06
CA PRO A 80 17.56 -8.36 28.29
C PRO A 80 16.41 -7.78 29.15
N PHE A 81 15.97 -8.49 30.19
CA PHE A 81 14.92 -8.00 31.10
C PHE A 81 15.38 -6.75 31.84
N PHE A 82 16.60 -6.76 32.38
CA PHE A 82 17.17 -5.59 33.05
C PHE A 82 17.42 -4.43 32.09
N LEU A 83 17.85 -4.69 30.84
CA LEU A 83 17.99 -3.65 29.82
C LEU A 83 16.63 -3.00 29.48
N ALA A 84 15.56 -3.80 29.35
CA ALA A 84 14.22 -3.30 29.13
C ALA A 84 13.74 -2.44 30.31
N LEU A 85 13.96 -2.90 31.55
CA LEU A 85 13.60 -2.16 32.77
C LEU A 85 14.38 -0.85 32.89
N LEU A 86 15.68 -0.85 32.58
CA LEU A 86 16.49 0.36 32.50
C LEU A 86 15.97 1.33 31.44
N GLY A 87 15.60 0.83 30.26
CA GLY A 87 14.98 1.63 29.21
C GLY A 87 13.67 2.29 29.69
N PHE A 88 12.81 1.53 30.36
CA PHE A 88 11.57 2.03 30.97
C PHE A 88 11.85 3.09 32.05
N ALA A 89 12.81 2.84 32.94
CA ALA A 89 13.17 3.77 34.01
C ALA A 89 13.73 5.09 33.45
N VAL A 90 14.63 5.01 32.46
CA VAL A 90 15.18 6.18 31.77
C VAL A 90 14.08 6.96 31.05
N ALA A 91 13.22 6.29 30.29
CA ALA A 91 12.10 6.94 29.60
C ALA A 91 11.18 7.66 30.60
N THR A 92 10.79 6.99 31.69
CA THR A 92 9.95 7.56 32.74
C THR A 92 10.61 8.79 33.38
N TRP A 93 11.91 8.72 33.67
CA TRP A 93 12.65 9.86 34.24
C TRP A 93 12.75 11.04 33.26
N VAL A 94 13.05 10.79 31.99
CA VAL A 94 13.13 11.84 30.96
C VAL A 94 11.77 12.50 30.73
N TYR A 95 10.71 11.71 30.57
CA TYR A 95 9.40 12.25 30.16
C TYR A 95 8.54 12.77 31.32
N LEU A 96 8.62 12.18 32.53
CA LEU A 96 7.84 12.65 33.68
C LEU A 96 8.60 13.66 34.55
N LYS A 97 9.91 13.45 34.78
CA LYS A 97 10.68 14.29 35.73
C LYS A 97 11.48 15.41 35.05
N LYS A 98 12.04 15.19 33.86
CA LYS A 98 12.85 16.20 33.15
C LYS A 98 12.51 16.32 31.66
N PRO A 99 11.31 16.79 31.27
CA PRO A 99 10.89 16.91 29.87
C PRO A 99 11.86 17.74 29.00
N GLY A 100 12.49 18.76 29.59
CA GLY A 100 13.48 19.61 28.90
C GLY A 100 14.76 18.88 28.46
N LEU A 101 15.02 17.67 28.97
CA LEU A 101 16.13 16.84 28.50
C LEU A 101 15.83 16.23 27.12
N SER A 102 14.59 15.84 26.86
CA SER A 102 14.17 15.31 25.56
C SER A 102 14.40 16.32 24.43
N THR A 103 14.07 17.60 24.66
CA THR A 103 14.29 18.66 23.66
C THR A 103 15.77 18.95 23.41
N LYS A 104 16.62 18.88 24.44
CA LYS A 104 18.07 19.04 24.30
C LYS A 104 18.69 17.88 23.53
N ILE A 105 18.32 16.64 23.85
CA ILE A 105 18.78 15.43 23.13
C ILE A 105 18.37 15.51 21.66
N LYS A 106 17.11 15.86 21.38
CA LYS A 106 16.61 16.05 20.01
C LYS A 106 17.43 17.07 19.22
N LYS A 107 17.81 18.20 19.82
CA LYS A 107 18.64 19.22 19.16
C LYS A 107 20.08 18.72 18.90
N ARG A 108 20.68 18.04 19.88
CA ARG A 108 22.07 17.53 19.76
C ARG A 108 22.18 16.37 18.78
N MET A 109 21.18 15.50 18.74
CA MET A 109 21.10 14.33 17.85
C MET A 109 20.12 14.55 16.69
N ALA A 110 20.00 15.79 16.22
CA ALA A 110 19.09 16.16 15.14
C ALA A 110 19.17 15.26 13.88
N PRO A 111 20.36 14.85 13.37
CA PRO A 111 20.40 13.97 12.19
C PRO A 111 19.80 12.60 12.47
N LEU A 112 20.16 11.96 13.59
CA LEU A 112 19.62 10.65 13.97
C LEU A 112 18.11 10.76 14.24
N HIS A 113 17.69 11.76 15.00
CA HIS A 113 16.26 12.01 15.26
C HIS A 113 15.49 12.23 13.94
N ARG A 114 16.07 12.91 12.95
CA ARG A 114 15.43 13.11 11.64
C ARG A 114 15.23 11.80 10.89
N VAL A 115 16.22 10.90 10.90
CA VAL A 115 16.09 9.57 10.29
C VAL A 115 14.98 8.77 10.96
N LEU A 116 14.97 8.73 12.30
CA LEU A 116 13.97 7.97 13.06
C LEU A 116 12.56 8.54 12.88
N ILE A 117 12.38 9.86 12.96
CA ILE A 117 11.04 10.48 12.84
C ILE A 117 10.49 10.36 11.41
N ASN A 118 11.36 10.35 10.40
CA ASN A 118 10.98 10.11 9.01
C ASN A 118 10.86 8.61 8.67
N LYS A 119 10.83 7.72 9.68
CA LYS A 119 10.72 6.26 9.50
C LYS A 119 11.75 5.72 8.49
N TYR A 120 13.00 6.18 8.63
CA TYR A 120 14.12 5.88 7.72
C TYR A 120 13.95 6.39 6.28
N GLY A 121 12.92 7.19 6.00
CA GLY A 121 12.59 7.71 4.66
C GLY A 121 11.89 6.70 3.76
N PHE A 122 11.48 5.53 4.27
CA PHE A 122 10.79 4.51 3.48
C PHE A 122 9.44 4.98 2.98
N ASP A 123 8.66 5.66 3.83
CA ASP A 123 7.36 6.22 3.44
C ASP A 123 7.52 7.27 2.34
N ASP A 124 8.46 8.21 2.51
CA ASP A 124 8.73 9.26 1.52
C ASP A 124 9.22 8.67 0.18
N PHE A 125 10.06 7.64 0.25
CA PHE A 125 10.53 6.91 -0.94
C PHE A 125 9.36 6.24 -1.66
N ASN A 126 8.52 5.49 -0.93
CA ASN A 126 7.37 4.80 -1.49
C ASN A 126 6.43 5.81 -2.16
N GLN A 127 6.09 6.89 -1.46
CA GLN A 127 5.18 7.92 -1.98
C GLN A 127 5.74 8.61 -3.22
N LYS A 128 7.02 8.98 -3.22
CA LYS A 128 7.63 9.74 -4.31
C LYS A 128 7.90 8.89 -5.55
N TYR A 129 8.46 7.70 -5.37
CA TYR A 129 8.96 6.89 -6.47
C TYR A 129 7.97 5.81 -6.88
N ILE A 130 7.40 5.06 -5.93
CA ILE A 130 6.49 3.95 -6.25
C ILE A 130 5.12 4.51 -6.62
N VAL A 131 4.47 5.23 -5.70
CA VAL A 131 3.12 5.78 -5.92
C VAL A 131 3.17 6.84 -7.01
N GLY A 132 4.02 7.85 -6.86
CA GLY A 132 4.17 8.92 -7.85
C GLY A 132 4.59 8.43 -9.24
N GLY A 133 5.45 7.40 -9.30
CA GLY A 133 5.83 6.76 -10.57
C GLY A 133 4.67 6.03 -11.22
N THR A 134 3.93 5.22 -10.45
CA THR A 134 2.79 4.44 -10.95
C THR A 134 1.67 5.34 -11.46
N ILE A 135 1.35 6.43 -10.74
CA ILE A 135 0.34 7.40 -11.18
C ILE A 135 0.75 8.05 -12.50
N LYS A 136 2.00 8.53 -12.61
CA LYS A 136 2.49 9.15 -13.86
C LYS A 136 2.50 8.18 -15.03
N LEU A 137 2.88 6.93 -14.80
CA LEU A 137 2.81 5.89 -15.82
C LEU A 137 1.36 5.64 -16.25
N GLY A 138 0.43 5.54 -15.30
CA GLY A 138 -1.01 5.42 -15.59
C GLY A 138 -1.55 6.59 -16.40
N GLU A 139 -1.22 7.82 -16.03
CA GLU A 139 -1.61 9.03 -16.78
C GLU A 139 -1.02 9.05 -18.19
N ALA A 140 0.24 8.64 -18.36
CA ALA A 140 0.88 8.58 -19.66
C ALA A 140 0.21 7.54 -20.57
N LEU A 141 -0.11 6.36 -20.04
CA LEU A 141 -0.82 5.31 -20.75
C LEU A 141 -2.24 5.74 -21.12
N TRP A 142 -2.97 6.37 -20.22
CA TRP A 142 -4.31 6.90 -20.50
C TRP A 142 -4.29 7.96 -21.61
N LYS A 143 -3.42 8.97 -21.50
CA LYS A 143 -3.31 10.04 -22.52
C LYS A 143 -2.88 9.50 -23.87
N TRP A 144 -1.98 8.51 -23.91
CA TRP A 144 -1.50 7.93 -25.15
C TRP A 144 -2.54 7.02 -25.80
N SER A 145 -3.15 6.11 -25.02
CA SER A 145 -4.08 5.11 -25.54
C SER A 145 -5.46 5.70 -25.84
N ASP A 146 -6.05 6.41 -24.88
CA ASP A 146 -7.45 6.81 -24.98
C ASP A 146 -7.58 8.12 -25.77
N SER A 147 -6.98 9.19 -25.24
CA SER A 147 -7.13 10.52 -25.82
C SER A 147 -6.49 10.66 -27.21
N ARG A 148 -5.32 10.03 -27.44
CA ARG A 148 -4.58 10.20 -28.71
C ARG A 148 -4.90 9.13 -29.73
N PHE A 149 -4.94 7.86 -29.33
CA PHE A 149 -5.13 6.76 -30.27
C PHE A 149 -6.62 6.50 -30.56
N ILE A 150 -7.45 6.32 -29.53
CA ILE A 150 -8.88 6.05 -29.74
C ILE A 150 -9.60 7.32 -30.21
N ASP A 151 -9.61 8.36 -29.39
CA ASP A 151 -10.39 9.57 -29.68
C ASP A 151 -9.78 10.35 -30.85
N GLY A 152 -8.46 10.50 -30.87
CA GLY A 152 -7.76 11.29 -31.87
C GLY A 152 -7.72 10.64 -33.25
N LEU A 153 -7.17 9.43 -33.35
CA LEU A 153 -6.93 8.75 -34.62
C LEU A 153 -8.16 7.99 -35.12
N ILE A 154 -8.79 7.17 -34.28
CA ILE A 154 -9.88 6.30 -34.72
C ILE A 154 -11.17 7.11 -34.88
N VAL A 155 -11.61 7.82 -33.85
CA VAL A 155 -12.93 8.50 -33.88
C VAL A 155 -12.85 9.80 -34.69
N ASN A 156 -12.05 10.76 -34.24
CA ASN A 156 -11.95 12.07 -34.90
C ASN A 156 -11.26 12.00 -36.26
N GLY A 157 -10.30 11.10 -36.44
CA GLY A 157 -9.64 10.88 -37.73
C GLY A 157 -10.62 10.35 -38.77
N SER A 158 -11.43 9.34 -38.43
CA SER A 158 -12.48 8.82 -39.32
C SER A 158 -13.53 9.89 -39.64
N ALA A 159 -13.98 10.66 -38.64
CA ALA A 159 -14.94 11.73 -38.86
C ALA A 159 -14.37 12.84 -39.79
N LYS A 160 -13.10 13.21 -39.63
CA LYS A 160 -12.42 14.17 -40.51
C LYS A 160 -12.27 13.63 -41.93
N PHE A 161 -11.94 12.36 -42.08
CA PHE A 161 -11.83 11.70 -43.39
C PHE A 161 -13.18 11.73 -44.12
N ILE A 162 -14.26 11.27 -43.47
CA ILE A 162 -15.61 11.29 -44.05
C ILE A 162 -16.04 12.72 -44.40
N ASN A 163 -15.79 13.70 -43.53
CA ASN A 163 -16.09 15.10 -43.82
C ASN A 163 -15.28 15.65 -45.01
N GLY A 164 -14.03 15.22 -45.17
CA GLY A 164 -13.19 15.55 -46.32
C GLY A 164 -13.77 15.01 -47.62
N VAL A 165 -14.13 13.73 -47.64
CA VAL A 165 -14.78 13.08 -48.79
C VAL A 165 -16.11 13.76 -49.11
N SER A 166 -16.95 14.02 -48.11
CA SER A 166 -18.23 14.72 -48.29
C SER A 166 -18.05 16.13 -48.89
N LYS A 167 -17.04 16.90 -48.45
CA LYS A 167 -16.74 18.22 -49.04
C LYS A 167 -16.29 18.12 -50.49
N LEU A 168 -15.53 17.08 -50.84
CA LEU A 168 -15.08 16.85 -52.21
C LEU A 168 -16.23 16.40 -53.14
N MET A 169 -17.16 15.58 -52.63
CA MET A 169 -18.31 15.10 -53.38
C MET A 169 -19.43 16.15 -53.52
N ARG A 170 -19.56 17.07 -52.56
CA ARG A 170 -20.60 18.11 -52.54
C ARG A 170 -20.74 18.93 -53.84
N PRO A 171 -19.67 19.39 -54.51
CA PRO A 171 -19.79 20.13 -55.77
C PRO A 171 -20.28 19.29 -56.97
N PHE A 172 -20.26 17.94 -56.90
CA PHE A 172 -20.85 17.09 -57.96
C PHE A 172 -22.38 17.18 -57.99
N GLN A 173 -23.03 17.59 -56.89
CA GLN A 173 -24.45 17.96 -56.88
C GLN A 173 -24.60 19.45 -57.21
N SER A 174 -24.55 19.80 -58.49
CA SER A 174 -24.62 21.20 -58.95
C SER A 174 -26.04 21.79 -58.95
N GLY A 175 -27.08 20.97 -58.76
CA GLY A 175 -28.48 21.40 -58.78
C GLY A 175 -29.06 21.69 -60.18
N TYR A 176 -28.22 21.69 -61.22
CA TYR A 176 -28.66 21.89 -62.60
C TYR A 176 -29.14 20.57 -63.23
N VAL A 177 -30.39 20.53 -63.68
CA VAL A 177 -31.03 19.36 -64.32
C VAL A 177 -30.20 18.80 -65.48
N PHE A 178 -29.50 19.68 -66.22
CA PHE A 178 -28.67 19.29 -67.36
C PHE A 178 -27.49 18.38 -66.98
N HIS A 179 -26.86 18.59 -65.82
CA HIS A 179 -25.76 17.74 -65.34
C HIS A 179 -26.25 16.34 -65.01
N TYR A 180 -27.44 16.22 -64.41
CA TYR A 180 -28.05 14.92 -64.12
C TYR A 180 -28.40 14.14 -65.38
N ALA A 181 -28.98 14.81 -66.38
CA ALA A 181 -29.31 14.20 -67.67
C ALA A 181 -28.07 13.64 -68.38
N LEU A 182 -26.96 14.39 -68.39
CA LEU A 182 -25.68 13.96 -68.94
C LEU A 182 -25.16 12.69 -68.24
N VAL A 183 -25.15 12.68 -66.90
CA VAL A 183 -24.69 11.52 -66.10
C VAL A 183 -25.55 10.29 -66.35
N MET A 184 -26.87 10.43 -66.49
CA MET A 184 -27.77 9.32 -66.80
C MET A 184 -27.45 8.67 -68.15
N VAL A 185 -27.28 9.47 -69.21
CA VAL A 185 -26.96 8.96 -70.56
C VAL A 185 -25.61 8.25 -70.56
N VAL A 186 -24.58 8.87 -69.96
CA VAL A 186 -23.25 8.25 -69.82
C VAL A 186 -23.33 6.95 -69.02
N GLY A 187 -24.08 6.94 -67.91
CA GLY A 187 -24.27 5.75 -67.08
C GLY A 187 -24.88 4.59 -67.86
N VAL A 188 -25.94 4.84 -68.66
CA VAL A 188 -26.57 3.82 -69.50
C VAL A 188 -25.59 3.27 -70.54
N ILE A 189 -24.82 4.13 -71.21
CA ILE A 189 -23.81 3.72 -72.18
C ILE A 189 -22.75 2.83 -71.52
N VAL A 190 -22.25 3.23 -70.35
CA VAL A 190 -21.26 2.45 -69.58
C VAL A 190 -21.81 1.09 -69.16
N PHE A 191 -23.03 1.04 -68.61
CA PHE A 191 -23.66 -0.23 -68.21
C PHE A 191 -23.88 -1.17 -69.40
N ILE A 192 -24.37 -0.65 -70.53
CA ILE A 192 -24.57 -1.44 -71.74
C ILE A 192 -23.22 -1.95 -72.27
N SER A 193 -22.20 -1.10 -72.26
CA SER A 193 -20.86 -1.47 -72.73
C SER A 193 -20.23 -2.54 -71.82
N PHE A 194 -20.31 -2.40 -70.50
CA PHE A 194 -19.83 -3.38 -69.53
C PHE A 194 -20.62 -4.70 -69.56
N TYR A 195 -21.88 -4.67 -70.00
CA TYR A 195 -22.68 -5.88 -70.17
C TYR A 195 -22.37 -6.62 -71.48
N LEU A 196 -22.09 -5.86 -72.55
CA LEU A 196 -21.81 -6.41 -73.88
C LEU A 196 -20.36 -6.86 -74.07
N PHE A 197 -19.42 -6.23 -73.37
CA PHE A 197 -17.98 -6.52 -73.42
C PHE A 197 -17.49 -7.00 -72.05
#